data_AF-B3LW67-F1
#
_entry.id   AF-B3LW67-F1
#
_cell.length_a   1.000
_cell.length_b   1.000
_cell.length_c   1.000
_cell.angle_alpha   90.00
_cell.angle_beta   90.00
_cell.angle_gamma   90.00
#
_symmetry.space_group_name_H-M   'P 1'
#
loop_
_entity.id
_entity.type
_entity.pdbx_description
1 polymer ?
#
loop_
_entity_poly.entity_id
_entity_poly.type
_entity_poly.pdbx_seq_one_letter_code
_entity_poly.pdbx_strand_id
1 'polypeptide(L)'
;MKLDLTLNDRHNLRFQSVYGSLIPQIARMGPFNVAEVTCILMIYYKYSLQNGPTARRITSPQLVNIVIGFQQLYDMDVVDRIVTHICGGRKHVTPLEFVNYIAIIMTRDMEQKMNFAFKVYDKNGLGINREIISAAVERFFPGDDDEVIEMRLDMVDFLLLKFDDDQDGIITYEEYSRVVRNQPGLLEFLGPIFPSEEARLVIAYCTAIYSYIPDMNI
;
A
#
# COMPACT_ATOMS: atom_id res chain seq x y z
N MET A 1 -31.31 -6.27 8.61
CA MET A 1 -30.49 -7.12 7.71
C MET A 1 -29.18 -7.41 8.41
N LYS A 2 -28.82 -8.68 8.62
CA LYS A 2 -27.55 -9.05 9.27
C LYS A 2 -26.43 -8.85 8.24
N LEU A 3 -25.54 -7.90 8.51
CA LEU A 3 -24.50 -7.49 7.54
C LEU A 3 -23.33 -8.49 7.49
N ASP A 4 -23.11 -9.21 8.59
CA ASP A 4 -22.00 -10.14 8.76
C ASP A 4 -22.39 -11.28 9.73
N LEU A 5 -22.06 -12.52 9.38
CA LEU A 5 -22.47 -13.69 10.18
C LEU A 5 -21.72 -13.79 11.52
N THR A 6 -20.53 -13.20 11.64
CA THR A 6 -19.70 -13.22 12.84
C THR A 6 -20.04 -12.09 13.82
N LEU A 7 -20.98 -11.20 13.47
CA LEU A 7 -21.44 -10.11 14.33
C LEU A 7 -22.91 -10.31 14.74
N ASN A 8 -23.18 -10.04 16.03
CA ASN A 8 -24.55 -10.03 16.55
C ASN A 8 -25.24 -8.68 16.27
N ASP A 9 -26.53 -8.60 16.58
CA ASP A 9 -27.35 -7.41 16.29
C ASP A 9 -26.84 -6.15 17.00
N ARG A 10 -26.28 -6.28 18.21
CA ARG A 10 -25.69 -5.17 18.94
C ARG A 10 -24.49 -4.58 18.20
N HIS A 11 -23.62 -5.42 17.65
CA HIS A 11 -22.49 -4.98 16.84
C HIS A 11 -22.94 -4.36 15.51
N ASN A 12 -23.98 -4.89 14.88
CA ASN A 12 -24.56 -4.32 13.66
C ASN A 12 -25.13 -2.91 13.90
N LEU A 13 -25.92 -2.72 14.95
CA LEU A 13 -26.46 -1.41 15.34
C LEU A 13 -25.34 -0.41 15.62
N ARG A 14 -24.30 -0.86 16.33
CA ARG A 14 -23.15 -0.01 16.62
C ARG A 14 -22.36 0.36 15.37
N PHE A 15 -22.10 -0.59 14.49
CA PHE A 15 -21.43 -0.34 13.22
C PHE A 15 -22.17 0.76 12.44
N GLN A 16 -23.49 0.64 12.33
CA GLN A 16 -24.35 1.65 11.69
C GLN A 16 -24.29 3.00 12.40
N SER A 17 -24.31 3.02 13.74
CA SER A 17 -24.18 4.26 14.52
C SER A 17 -22.82 4.95 14.37
N VAL A 18 -21.73 4.20 14.18
CA VAL A 18 -20.37 4.76 14.09
C VAL A 18 -19.99 5.14 12.67
N TYR A 19 -20.34 4.32 11.67
CA TYR A 19 -19.87 4.47 10.29
C TYR A 19 -20.99 4.75 9.27
N GLY A 20 -22.26 4.62 9.63
CA GLY A 20 -23.39 4.71 8.69
C GLY A 20 -23.41 6.02 7.88
N SER A 21 -23.08 7.15 8.50
CA SER A 21 -22.98 8.44 7.81
C SER A 21 -21.68 8.62 7.02
N LEU A 22 -20.61 7.92 7.41
CA LEU A 22 -19.30 7.99 6.75
C LEU A 22 -19.27 7.21 5.44
N ILE A 23 -19.97 6.07 5.38
CA ILE A 23 -20.02 5.20 4.19
C ILE A 23 -20.35 5.98 2.91
N PRO A 24 -21.50 6.69 2.79
CA PRO A 24 -21.83 7.42 1.57
C PRO A 24 -20.96 8.66 1.35
N GLN A 25 -20.26 9.16 2.37
CA GLN A 25 -19.29 10.25 2.19
C GLN A 25 -18.02 9.72 1.53
N ILE A 26 -17.46 8.64 2.08
CA ILE A 26 -16.24 8.02 1.57
C ILE A 26 -16.45 7.45 0.16
N ALA A 27 -17.60 6.80 -0.10
CA ALA A 27 -17.92 6.26 -1.42
C ALA A 27 -18.02 7.33 -2.53
N ARG A 28 -18.24 8.61 -2.18
CA ARG A 28 -18.23 9.71 -3.16
C ARG A 28 -16.83 10.27 -3.45
N MET A 29 -15.83 9.91 -2.64
CA MET A 29 -14.47 10.43 -2.73
C MET A 29 -13.48 9.46 -3.39
N GLY A 30 -13.86 8.19 -3.51
CA GLY A 30 -12.98 7.12 -3.98
C GLY A 30 -13.64 6.23 -5.03
N PRO A 31 -12.95 5.17 -5.47
CA PRO A 31 -13.42 4.32 -6.56
C PRO A 31 -14.47 3.29 -6.13
N PHE A 32 -14.60 3.05 -4.82
CA PHE A 32 -15.49 2.01 -4.29
C PHE A 32 -16.92 2.52 -4.11
N ASN A 33 -17.88 1.68 -4.48
CA ASN A 33 -19.29 1.99 -4.27
C ASN A 33 -19.71 1.85 -2.79
N VAL A 34 -20.93 2.25 -2.47
CA VAL A 34 -21.48 2.23 -1.09
C VAL A 34 -21.41 0.83 -0.45
N ALA A 35 -21.68 -0.23 -1.20
CA ALA A 35 -21.65 -1.59 -0.68
C ALA A 35 -20.21 -2.03 -0.38
N GLU A 36 -19.27 -1.76 -1.28
CA GLU A 36 -17.85 -2.09 -1.10
C GLU A 36 -17.23 -1.32 0.06
N VAL A 37 -17.50 -0.01 0.18
CA VAL A 37 -17.08 0.77 1.34
C VAL A 37 -17.69 0.22 2.63
N THR A 38 -18.94 -0.25 2.60
CA THR A 38 -19.56 -0.90 3.77
C THR A 38 -18.78 -2.15 4.18
N CYS A 39 -18.41 -3.01 3.23
CA CYS A 39 -17.64 -4.24 3.48
C CYS A 39 -16.22 -3.94 3.98
N ILE A 40 -15.50 -3.00 3.35
CA ILE A 40 -14.17 -2.57 3.80
C ILE A 40 -14.23 -2.03 5.24
N LEU A 41 -15.22 -1.17 5.54
CA LEU A 41 -15.37 -0.64 6.90
C LEU A 41 -15.82 -1.71 7.90
N MET A 42 -16.50 -2.76 7.47
CA MET A 42 -16.83 -3.90 8.35
C MET A 42 -15.55 -4.61 8.83
N ILE A 43 -14.59 -4.80 7.93
CA ILE A 43 -13.27 -5.37 8.28
C ILE A 43 -12.54 -4.42 9.24
N TYR A 44 -12.49 -3.13 8.92
CA TYR A 44 -11.91 -2.10 9.79
C TYR A 44 -12.53 -2.12 11.20
N TYR A 45 -13.86 -2.25 11.27
CA TYR A 45 -14.57 -2.33 12.54
C TYR A 45 -14.16 -3.55 13.35
N LYS A 46 -14.06 -4.74 12.73
CA LYS A 46 -13.61 -5.97 13.39
C LYS A 46 -12.20 -5.83 13.96
N TYR A 47 -11.27 -5.25 13.22
CA TYR A 47 -9.92 -4.96 13.74
C TYR A 47 -9.98 -3.97 14.92
N SER A 48 -10.84 -2.95 14.84
CA SER A 48 -10.96 -1.96 15.92
C SER A 48 -11.42 -2.61 17.23
N LEU A 49 -12.29 -3.62 17.18
CA LEU A 49 -12.80 -4.31 18.37
C LEU A 49 -11.73 -5.08 19.15
N GLN A 50 -10.61 -5.44 18.49
CA GLN A 50 -9.46 -6.05 19.18
C GLN A 50 -8.79 -5.08 20.16
N ASN A 51 -8.95 -3.77 19.96
CA ASN A 51 -8.48 -2.74 20.88
C ASN A 51 -9.45 -2.50 22.05
N GLY A 52 -10.52 -3.28 22.13
CA GLY A 52 -11.53 -3.22 23.18
C GLY A 52 -12.94 -2.97 22.63
N PRO A 53 -13.98 -3.29 23.43
CA PRO A 53 -15.36 -3.26 22.96
C PRO A 53 -15.83 -1.84 22.60
N THR A 54 -15.21 -0.79 23.13
CA THR A 54 -15.55 0.62 22.88
C THR A 54 -14.69 1.29 21.81
N ALA A 55 -13.66 0.63 21.30
CA ALA A 55 -12.80 1.15 20.26
C ALA A 55 -13.56 1.43 18.94
N ARG A 56 -13.05 2.41 18.20
CA ARG A 56 -13.65 2.89 16.94
C ARG A 56 -12.63 2.98 15.80
N ARG A 57 -11.36 2.73 16.09
CA ARG A 57 -10.25 2.85 15.15
C ARG A 57 -9.25 1.72 15.31
N ILE A 58 -8.60 1.36 14.22
CA ILE A 58 -7.45 0.48 14.23
C ILE A 58 -6.19 1.29 14.57
N THR A 59 -5.18 0.61 15.10
CA THR A 59 -3.88 1.22 15.42
C THR A 59 -2.92 1.12 14.24
N SER A 60 -1.87 1.96 14.20
CA SER A 60 -0.83 1.83 13.17
C SER A 60 -0.10 0.48 13.21
N PRO A 61 0.19 -0.16 14.37
CA PRO A 61 0.70 -1.53 14.39
C PRO A 61 -0.25 -2.58 13.80
N GLN A 62 -1.58 -2.40 13.92
CA GLN A 62 -2.52 -3.28 13.23
C GLN A 62 -2.42 -3.09 11.70
N LEU A 63 -2.22 -1.86 11.23
CA LEU A 63 -2.01 -1.60 9.80
C LEU A 63 -0.69 -2.19 9.29
N VAL A 64 0.40 -2.16 10.07
CA VAL A 64 1.66 -2.85 9.74
C VAL A 64 1.39 -4.33 9.42
N ASN A 65 0.67 -5.04 10.29
CA ASN A 65 0.34 -6.45 10.07
C ASN A 65 -0.55 -6.67 8.83
N ILE A 66 -1.48 -5.74 8.57
CA ILE A 66 -2.32 -5.79 7.37
C ILE A 66 -1.48 -5.59 6.10
N VAL A 67 -0.56 -4.62 6.08
CA VAL A 67 0.37 -4.36 4.97
C VAL A 67 1.23 -5.58 4.67
N ILE A 68 1.84 -6.18 5.70
CA ILE A 68 2.63 -7.41 5.57
C ILE A 68 1.77 -8.53 4.97
N GLY A 69 0.55 -8.74 5.49
CA GLY A 69 -0.32 -9.82 5.02
C GLY A 69 -0.85 -9.61 3.60
N PHE A 70 -1.26 -8.39 3.26
CA PHE A 70 -1.90 -8.07 1.98
C PHE A 70 -0.88 -7.95 0.85
N GLN A 71 0.25 -7.31 1.09
CA GLN A 71 1.28 -7.09 0.06
C GLN A 71 2.39 -8.14 0.10
N GLN A 72 2.38 -9.06 1.09
CA GLN A 72 3.41 -10.10 1.29
C GLN A 72 4.83 -9.51 1.39
N LEU A 73 4.95 -8.35 2.03
CA LEU A 73 6.21 -7.62 2.20
C LEU A 73 6.95 -8.08 3.45
N TYR A 74 8.25 -8.36 3.29
CA TYR A 74 9.16 -8.73 4.39
C TYR A 74 10.13 -7.60 4.76
N ASP A 75 10.23 -6.57 3.91
CA ASP A 75 11.05 -5.40 4.18
C ASP A 75 10.32 -4.44 5.13
N MET A 76 10.71 -4.47 6.40
CA MET A 76 10.06 -3.68 7.45
C MET A 76 10.27 -2.17 7.29
N ASP A 77 11.33 -1.72 6.61
CA ASP A 77 11.55 -0.30 6.32
C ASP A 77 10.56 0.17 5.24
N VAL A 78 10.33 -0.63 4.20
CA VAL A 78 9.27 -0.34 3.21
C VAL A 78 7.88 -0.35 3.84
N VAL A 79 7.60 -1.34 4.70
CA VAL A 79 6.31 -1.43 5.43
C VAL A 79 6.08 -0.21 6.31
N ASP A 80 7.10 0.23 7.07
CA ASP A 80 7.01 1.42 7.92
C ASP A 80 6.76 2.69 7.11
N ARG A 81 7.43 2.85 5.96
CA ARG A 81 7.20 3.99 5.05
C ARG A 81 5.78 3.99 4.48
N ILE A 82 5.25 2.84 4.05
CA ILE A 82 3.86 2.71 3.60
C ILE A 82 2.89 3.15 4.70
N VAL A 83 3.05 2.62 5.92
CA VAL A 83 2.17 2.94 7.05
C VAL A 83 2.29 4.41 7.45
N THR A 84 3.51 4.95 7.45
CA THR A 84 3.78 6.37 7.72
C THR A 84 3.14 7.26 6.67
N HIS A 85 3.19 6.89 5.40
CA HIS A 85 2.52 7.63 4.33
C HIS A 85 1.00 7.67 4.51
N ILE A 86 0.40 6.52 4.88
CA ILE A 86 -1.05 6.41 5.10
C ILE A 86 -1.48 7.20 6.35
N CYS A 87 -0.74 7.08 7.46
CA CYS A 87 -1.18 7.58 8.77
C CYS A 87 -0.59 8.95 9.13
N GLY A 88 0.43 9.44 8.42
CA GLY A 88 1.18 10.64 8.79
C GLY A 88 1.78 10.55 10.20
N GLY A 89 2.34 9.39 10.57
CA GLY A 89 2.94 9.15 11.89
C GLY A 89 1.96 9.04 13.07
N ARG A 90 0.64 9.12 12.83
CA ARG A 90 -0.37 8.98 13.90
C ARG A 90 -0.48 7.53 14.38
N LYS A 91 -0.78 7.36 15.68
CA LYS A 91 -0.97 6.05 16.33
C LYS A 91 -2.21 5.27 15.85
N HIS A 92 -3.13 5.94 15.17
CA HIS A 92 -4.41 5.36 14.74
C HIS A 92 -4.68 5.73 13.30
N VAL A 93 -5.29 4.79 12.57
CA VAL A 93 -5.68 4.95 11.18
C VAL A 93 -7.15 5.36 11.15
N THR A 94 -7.51 6.37 10.37
CA THR A 94 -8.92 6.77 10.20
C THR A 94 -9.64 5.82 9.23
N PRO A 95 -10.99 5.75 9.26
CA PRO A 95 -11.75 4.95 8.29
C PRO A 95 -11.45 5.33 6.83
N LEU A 96 -11.32 6.63 6.55
CA LEU A 96 -10.98 7.12 5.21
C LEU A 96 -9.57 6.73 4.79
N GLU A 97 -8.58 6.84 5.68
CA GLU A 97 -7.20 6.40 5.40
C GLU A 97 -7.14 4.92 5.08
N PHE A 98 -7.88 4.08 5.82
CA PHE A 98 -7.93 2.65 5.55
C PHE A 98 -8.58 2.37 4.19
N VAL A 99 -9.71 3.00 3.87
CA VAL A 99 -10.36 2.83 2.55
C VAL A 99 -9.46 3.31 1.41
N ASN A 100 -8.76 4.44 1.59
CA ASN A 100 -7.81 4.95 0.61
C ASN A 100 -6.61 4.01 0.43
N TYR A 101 -6.10 3.41 1.51
CA TYR A 101 -5.07 2.38 1.42
C TYR A 101 -5.55 1.17 0.60
N ILE A 102 -6.77 0.68 0.85
CA ILE A 102 -7.36 -0.39 0.04
C ILE A 102 -7.49 0.05 -1.43
N ALA A 103 -7.89 1.29 -1.71
CA ALA A 103 -7.96 1.80 -3.08
C ALA A 103 -6.58 1.79 -3.77
N ILE A 104 -5.52 2.17 -3.06
CA ILE A 104 -4.15 2.18 -3.58
C ILE A 104 -3.68 0.77 -3.95
N ILE A 105 -3.86 -0.23 -3.06
CA ILE A 105 -3.39 -1.60 -3.34
C ILE A 105 -4.26 -2.32 -4.37
N MET A 106 -5.50 -1.87 -4.57
CA MET A 106 -6.42 -2.43 -5.56
C MET A 106 -6.32 -1.76 -6.93
N THR A 107 -5.63 -0.61 -7.04
CA THR A 107 -5.61 0.17 -8.28
C THR A 107 -4.80 -0.52 -9.38
N ARG A 108 -5.29 -0.36 -10.62
CA ARG A 108 -4.56 -0.70 -11.85
C ARG A 108 -4.08 0.55 -12.60
N ASP A 109 -4.40 1.73 -12.08
CA ASP A 109 -3.97 3.00 -12.66
C ASP A 109 -2.49 3.21 -12.43
N MET A 110 -1.70 3.17 -13.51
CA MET A 110 -0.26 3.31 -13.45
C MET A 110 0.20 4.67 -12.92
N GLU A 111 -0.54 5.75 -13.14
CA GLU A 111 -0.17 7.07 -12.60
C GLU A 111 -0.27 7.08 -11.07
N GLN A 112 -1.36 6.50 -10.54
CA GLN A 112 -1.54 6.35 -9.09
C GLN A 112 -0.48 5.42 -8.49
N LYS A 113 -0.17 4.31 -9.18
CA LYS A 113 0.87 3.38 -8.72
C LYS A 113 2.25 4.05 -8.68
N MET A 114 2.64 4.75 -9.75
CA MET A 114 3.91 5.48 -9.82
C MET A 114 3.98 6.54 -8.71
N ASN A 115 2.93 7.33 -8.53
CA ASN A 115 2.92 8.37 -7.50
C ASN A 115 3.10 7.79 -6.10
N PHE A 116 2.40 6.70 -5.79
CA PHE A 116 2.51 6.04 -4.50
C PHE A 116 3.87 5.38 -4.30
N ALA A 117 4.37 4.63 -5.29
CA ALA A 117 5.68 3.98 -5.21
C ALA A 117 6.81 4.99 -4.96
N PHE A 118 6.82 6.09 -5.73
CA PHE A 118 7.82 7.14 -5.55
C PHE A 118 7.79 7.73 -4.15
N LYS A 119 6.60 8.03 -3.60
CA LYS A 119 6.45 8.55 -2.23
C LYS A 119 6.90 7.57 -1.14
N VAL A 120 6.86 6.26 -1.40
CA VAL A 120 7.38 5.24 -0.49
C VAL A 120 8.92 5.20 -0.55
N TYR A 121 9.51 5.39 -1.74
CA TYR A 121 10.96 5.41 -1.92
C TYR A 121 11.59 6.72 -1.44
N ASP A 122 11.05 7.87 -1.82
CA ASP A 122 11.51 9.21 -1.45
C ASP A 122 11.14 9.55 0.00
N LYS A 123 11.93 9.00 0.93
CA LYS A 123 11.72 9.09 2.37
C LYS A 123 11.63 10.53 2.88
N ASN A 124 12.34 11.47 2.26
CA ASN A 124 12.53 12.82 2.77
C ASN A 124 11.89 13.91 1.90
N GLY A 125 11.29 13.57 0.77
CA GLY A 125 10.76 14.54 -0.19
C GLY A 125 11.86 15.29 -0.95
N LEU A 126 13.05 14.69 -1.05
CA LEU A 126 14.25 15.28 -1.67
C LEU A 126 14.66 14.54 -2.94
N GLY A 127 13.82 13.61 -3.42
CA GLY A 127 14.15 12.68 -4.49
C GLY A 127 14.88 11.43 -4.00
N ILE A 128 15.04 10.47 -4.92
CA ILE A 128 15.69 9.19 -4.64
C ILE A 128 17.18 9.34 -4.94
N ASN A 129 17.98 9.57 -3.90
CA ASN A 129 19.43 9.75 -4.01
C ASN A 129 20.19 8.41 -3.94
N ARG A 130 21.50 8.46 -4.18
CA ARG A 130 22.40 7.29 -4.11
C ARG A 130 22.29 6.50 -2.80
N GLU A 131 22.13 7.16 -1.65
CA GLU A 131 22.01 6.46 -0.35
C GLU A 131 20.73 5.59 -0.28
N ILE A 132 19.60 6.11 -0.78
CA ILE A 132 18.34 5.35 -0.85
C ILE A 132 18.50 4.15 -1.78
N ILE A 133 19.14 4.34 -2.94
CA ILE A 133 19.40 3.27 -3.91
C ILE A 133 20.30 2.20 -3.30
N SER A 134 21.44 2.60 -2.70
CA SER A 134 22.37 1.67 -2.05
C SER A 134 21.69 0.83 -0.98
N ALA A 135 20.89 1.44 -0.11
CA ALA A 135 20.18 0.73 0.96
C ALA A 135 19.16 -0.29 0.43
N ALA A 136 18.54 -0.03 -0.73
CA ALA A 136 17.67 -0.99 -1.40
C ALA A 136 18.48 -2.12 -2.06
N VAL A 137 19.56 -1.77 -2.76
CA VAL A 137 20.44 -2.71 -3.48
C VAL A 137 21.12 -3.70 -2.53
N GLU A 138 21.53 -3.27 -1.33
CA GLU A 138 22.07 -4.16 -0.30
C GLU A 138 21.15 -5.35 -0.02
N ARG A 139 19.83 -5.16 -0.13
CA ARG A 139 18.81 -6.18 0.15
C ARG A 139 18.60 -7.14 -1.04
N PHE A 140 19.02 -6.76 -2.24
CA PHE A 140 18.92 -7.59 -3.45
C PHE A 140 19.98 -8.69 -3.49
N PHE A 141 21.15 -8.43 -2.91
CA PHE A 141 22.30 -9.33 -2.94
C PHE A 141 22.60 -9.82 -1.52
N PRO A 142 22.41 -11.12 -1.19
CA PRO A 142 22.82 -11.66 0.09
C PRO A 142 24.34 -11.89 0.14
N GLY A 143 24.95 -11.72 1.33
CA GLY A 143 26.38 -11.93 1.54
C GLY A 143 27.19 -10.62 1.62
N ASP A 144 28.46 -10.72 1.99
CA ASP A 144 29.36 -9.57 2.23
C ASP A 144 30.79 -9.83 1.73
N ASP A 145 30.95 -10.70 0.71
CA ASP A 145 32.24 -10.85 0.04
C ASP A 145 32.49 -9.71 -0.97
N ASP A 146 33.75 -9.57 -1.38
CA ASP A 146 34.19 -8.47 -2.25
C ASP A 146 33.42 -8.47 -3.60
N GLU A 147 33.08 -9.65 -4.14
CA GLU A 147 32.32 -9.79 -5.39
C GLU A 147 30.89 -9.25 -5.22
N VAL A 148 30.22 -9.57 -4.11
CA VAL A 148 28.90 -9.02 -3.78
C VAL A 148 28.94 -7.51 -3.59
N ILE A 149 29.99 -6.98 -2.98
CA ILE A 149 30.16 -5.53 -2.80
C ILE A 149 30.31 -4.84 -4.16
N GLU A 150 31.13 -5.37 -5.06
CA GLU A 150 31.26 -4.86 -6.43
C GLU A 150 29.94 -4.91 -7.20
N MET A 151 29.20 -6.04 -7.13
CA MET A 151 27.88 -6.16 -7.76
C MET A 151 26.87 -5.13 -7.23
N ARG A 152 26.90 -4.83 -5.93
CA ARG A 152 26.05 -3.78 -5.34
C ARG A 152 26.42 -2.40 -5.89
N LEU A 153 27.71 -2.07 -5.97
CA LEU A 153 28.17 -0.78 -6.52
C LEU A 153 27.77 -0.63 -7.99
N ASP A 154 27.99 -1.66 -8.81
CA ASP A 154 27.62 -1.68 -10.23
C ASP A 154 26.10 -1.53 -10.41
N MET A 155 25.29 -2.16 -9.56
CA MET A 155 23.84 -2.03 -9.60
C MET A 155 23.38 -0.60 -9.26
N VAL A 156 24.01 0.05 -8.27
CA VAL A 156 23.71 1.45 -7.93
C VAL A 156 24.01 2.36 -9.11
N ASP A 157 25.18 2.19 -9.74
CA ASP A 157 25.58 2.99 -10.91
C ASP A 157 24.67 2.72 -12.12
N PHE A 158 24.28 1.47 -12.34
CA PHE A 158 23.32 1.09 -13.38
C PHE A 158 21.95 1.74 -13.18
N LEU A 159 21.43 1.77 -11.94
CA LEU A 159 20.14 2.38 -11.64
C LEU A 159 20.18 3.90 -11.82
N LEU A 160 21.25 4.57 -11.41
CA LEU A 160 21.42 6.00 -11.70
C LEU A 160 21.48 6.23 -13.21
N LEU A 161 22.34 5.51 -13.94
CA LEU A 161 22.42 5.62 -15.41
C LEU A 161 21.07 5.39 -16.11
N LYS A 162 20.20 4.57 -15.53
CA LYS A 162 18.89 4.22 -16.09
C LYS A 162 17.84 5.32 -15.88
N PHE A 163 17.87 6.00 -14.74
CA PHE A 163 16.79 6.87 -14.28
C PHE A 163 17.18 8.34 -14.21
N ASP A 164 18.39 8.64 -13.73
CA ASP A 164 18.95 9.98 -13.56
C ASP A 164 19.48 10.50 -14.92
N ASP A 165 18.68 11.33 -15.58
CA ASP A 165 18.90 11.77 -16.96
C ASP A 165 19.81 13.01 -17.02
N ASP A 166 19.79 13.85 -15.98
CA ASP A 166 20.67 15.02 -15.88
C ASP A 166 21.97 14.76 -15.10
N GLN A 167 22.13 13.56 -14.54
CA GLN A 167 23.32 13.06 -13.86
C GLN A 167 23.67 13.86 -12.59
N ASP A 168 22.66 14.38 -11.89
CA ASP A 168 22.84 15.12 -10.64
C ASP A 168 22.93 14.19 -9.40
N GLY A 169 22.69 12.89 -9.57
CA GLY A 169 22.72 11.87 -8.53
C GLY A 169 21.40 11.71 -7.76
N ILE A 170 20.33 12.38 -8.19
CA ILE A 170 19.00 12.39 -7.55
C ILE A 170 17.92 12.07 -8.58
N ILE A 171 17.28 10.91 -8.44
CA ILE A 171 16.14 10.56 -9.30
C ILE A 171 14.89 11.30 -8.83
N THR A 172 14.38 12.19 -9.68
CA THR A 172 13.11 12.91 -9.49
C THR A 172 11.89 12.07 -9.87
N TYR A 173 10.68 12.53 -9.50
CA TYR A 173 9.44 11.84 -9.89
C TYR A 173 9.23 11.86 -11.40
N GLU A 174 9.57 12.97 -12.05
CA GLU A 174 9.47 13.17 -13.49
C GLU A 174 10.33 12.16 -14.25
N GLU A 175 11.58 11.97 -13.81
CA GLU A 175 12.51 10.99 -14.36
C GLU A 175 12.04 9.56 -14.14
N TYR A 176 11.77 9.20 -12.89
CA TYR A 176 11.21 7.89 -12.53
C TYR A 176 9.97 7.56 -13.35
N SER A 177 9.00 8.46 -13.39
CA SER A 177 7.73 8.22 -14.07
C SER A 177 7.89 8.15 -15.59
N ARG A 178 8.80 8.93 -16.19
CA ARG A 178 9.13 8.83 -17.62
C ARG A 178 9.69 7.45 -17.96
N VAL A 179 10.60 6.91 -17.16
CA VAL A 179 11.16 5.58 -17.38
C VAL A 179 10.09 4.50 -17.21
N VAL A 180 9.29 4.57 -16.13
CA VAL A 180 8.25 3.57 -15.84
C VAL A 180 7.12 3.58 -16.88
N ARG A 181 6.74 4.74 -17.42
CA ARG A 181 5.76 4.79 -18.53
C ARG A 181 6.24 4.03 -19.77
N ASN A 182 7.53 4.09 -20.06
CA ASN A 182 8.14 3.36 -21.17
C ASN A 182 8.41 1.88 -20.83
N GLN A 183 8.67 1.59 -19.55
CA GLN A 183 9.04 0.25 -19.07
C GLN A 183 8.29 -0.06 -17.76
N PRO A 184 6.99 -0.44 -17.82
CA PRO A 184 6.14 -0.60 -16.63
C PRO A 184 6.64 -1.61 -15.59
N GLY A 185 7.46 -2.59 -16.00
CA GLY A 185 8.11 -3.54 -15.09
C GLY A 185 9.08 -2.90 -14.10
N LEU A 186 9.50 -1.65 -14.34
CA LEU A 186 10.38 -0.89 -13.44
C LEU A 186 9.63 -0.06 -12.40
N LEU A 187 8.31 -0.22 -12.29
CA LEU A 187 7.49 0.46 -11.27
C LEU A 187 8.08 0.28 -9.86
N GLU A 188 8.50 -0.94 -9.54
CA GLU A 188 8.96 -1.35 -8.21
C GLU A 188 10.47 -1.61 -8.19
N PHE A 189 11.25 -0.77 -8.88
CA PHE A 189 12.69 -1.00 -9.12
C PHE A 189 13.57 -1.05 -7.86
N LEU A 190 13.13 -0.48 -6.74
CA LEU A 190 13.82 -0.56 -5.44
C LEU A 190 13.22 -1.62 -4.51
N GLY A 191 12.37 -2.50 -5.03
CA GLY A 191 11.74 -3.58 -4.30
C GLY A 191 10.22 -3.49 -4.25
N PRO A 192 9.55 -4.58 -3.88
CA PRO A 192 8.10 -4.69 -3.95
C PRO A 192 7.40 -3.70 -3.00
N ILE A 193 6.28 -3.17 -3.48
CA ILE A 193 5.35 -2.27 -2.79
C ILE A 193 3.93 -2.80 -2.94
N PHE A 194 3.48 -3.18 -4.12
CA PHE A 194 2.11 -3.57 -4.39
C PHE A 194 1.89 -5.08 -4.17
N PRO A 195 0.65 -5.51 -3.88
CA PRO A 195 0.36 -6.94 -3.86
C PRO A 195 0.53 -7.54 -5.26
N SER A 196 0.88 -8.83 -5.32
CA SER A 196 0.81 -9.60 -6.56
C SER A 196 -0.64 -9.65 -7.09
N GLU A 197 -0.81 -10.02 -8.34
CA GLU A 197 -2.13 -10.19 -8.94
C GLU A 197 -2.98 -11.22 -8.17
N GLU A 198 -2.38 -12.34 -7.77
CA GLU A 198 -3.03 -13.38 -6.97
C GLU A 198 -3.43 -12.84 -5.59
N ALA A 199 -2.51 -12.15 -4.90
CA ALA A 199 -2.79 -11.57 -3.59
C ALA A 199 -3.91 -10.52 -3.68
N ARG A 200 -3.91 -9.69 -4.73
CA ARG A 200 -4.96 -8.69 -4.97
C ARG A 200 -6.33 -9.33 -5.22
N LEU A 201 -6.39 -10.45 -5.94
CA LEU A 201 -7.64 -11.22 -6.10
C LEU A 201 -8.13 -11.77 -4.76
N VAL A 202 -7.25 -12.34 -3.95
CA VAL A 202 -7.60 -12.81 -2.60
C VAL A 202 -8.16 -11.66 -1.75
N ILE A 203 -7.51 -10.49 -1.77
CA ILE A 203 -8.00 -9.29 -1.09
C ILE A 203 -9.40 -8.94 -1.58
N ALA A 204 -9.64 -8.89 -2.90
CA ALA A 204 -10.95 -8.57 -3.48
C ALA A 204 -12.05 -9.52 -2.99
N TYR A 205 -11.80 -10.84 -3.00
CA TYR A 205 -12.74 -11.84 -2.49
C TYR A 205 -13.00 -11.69 -0.99
N CYS A 206 -11.94 -11.53 -0.18
CA CYS A 206 -12.05 -11.40 1.27
C CYS A 206 -12.70 -10.08 1.73
N THR A 207 -12.62 -9.04 0.90
CA THR A 207 -13.18 -7.70 1.19
C THR A 207 -14.49 -7.42 0.46
N ALA A 208 -14.97 -8.37 -0.34
CA ALA A 208 -16.18 -8.26 -1.16
C ALA A 208 -16.15 -7.04 -2.11
N ILE A 209 -14.97 -6.72 -2.67
CA ILE A 209 -14.80 -5.69 -3.69
C ILE A 209 -15.04 -6.34 -5.07
N TYR A 210 -16.31 -6.69 -5.31
CA TYR A 210 -16.68 -7.48 -6.50
C TYR A 210 -16.45 -6.76 -7.82
N SER A 211 -16.44 -5.43 -7.86
CA SER A 211 -16.13 -4.70 -9.10
C SER A 211 -14.68 -4.87 -9.57
N TYR A 212 -13.81 -5.45 -8.73
CA TYR A 212 -12.40 -5.71 -9.04
C TYR A 212 -12.11 -7.20 -9.27
N ILE A 213 -13.13 -8.05 -9.23
CA ILE A 213 -13.01 -9.48 -9.55
C ILE A 213 -13.34 -9.63 -11.05
N PRO A 214 -12.41 -10.16 -11.87
CA PRO A 214 -12.70 -10.44 -13.27
C PRO A 214 -13.93 -11.35 -13.37
N ASP A 215 -14.84 -11.06 -14.31
CA ASP A 215 -15.94 -11.97 -14.62
C ASP A 215 -15.34 -13.35 -14.92
N MET A 216 -15.65 -14.33 -14.06
CA MET A 216 -15.33 -15.71 -14.36
C MET A 216 -16.25 -16.12 -15.51
N ASN A 217 -15.76 -15.98 -16.75
CA ASN A 217 -16.31 -16.70 -17.89
C ASN A 217 -16.07 -18.19 -17.62
N ILE A 218 -16.97 -18.81 -16.84
CA ILE A 218 -17.09 -20.26 -16.68
C ILE A 218 -17.87 -20.79 -17.88
#